data_AF-A0A529K2C2-F1
#
_entry.id   AF-A0A529K2C2-F1
#
_cell.length_a   1.000
_cell.length_b   1.000
_cell.length_c   1.000
_cell.angle_alpha   90.00
_cell.angle_beta   90.00
_cell.angle_gamma   90.00
#
_symmetry.space_group_name_H-M   'P 1'
#
loop_
_entity.id
_entity.type
_entity.pdbx_description
1 polymer ?
#
loop_
_entity_poly.entity_id
_entity_poly.type
_entity_poly.pdbx_seq_one_letter_code
_entity_poly.pdbx_strand_id
1 'polypeptide(L)'
;MPAADNKSKGASERPIVPDVVRQHAEQAAFFWAQRDTLMTDDPPDFHVVAGVDRRLEANLDGLRIAGPAAWPFVVAAYDDFPEKGELFLYAWMAIE
;
A
#
# COMPACT_ATOMS: atom_id res chain seq x y z
N MET A 1 15.95 7.91 43.74
CA MET A 1 14.69 7.58 43.04
C MET A 1 14.96 7.73 41.56
N PRO A 2 14.68 6.71 40.73
CA PRO A 2 15.14 6.68 39.35
C PRO A 2 14.33 7.65 38.48
N ALA A 3 15.01 8.13 37.44
CA ALA A 3 14.59 9.15 36.50
C ALA A 3 13.28 8.77 35.78
N ALA A 4 12.44 9.77 35.53
CA ALA A 4 11.33 9.65 34.61
C ALA A 4 11.87 9.30 33.22
N ASP A 5 11.46 8.13 32.71
CA ASP A 5 11.73 7.69 31.35
C ASP A 5 11.22 8.73 30.35
N ASN A 6 12.15 9.53 29.83
CA ASN A 6 11.98 10.28 28.60
C ASN A 6 11.93 9.28 27.45
N LYS A 7 10.79 8.59 27.29
CA LYS A 7 10.54 7.78 26.10
C LYS A 7 10.50 8.72 24.91
N SER A 8 11.61 8.71 24.18
CA SER A 8 11.75 9.02 22.77
C SER A 8 10.47 9.57 22.13
N LYS A 9 10.40 10.90 21.96
CA LYS A 9 9.70 11.49 20.82
C LYS A 9 10.39 10.94 19.56
N GLY A 10 10.06 9.71 19.21
CA GLY A 10 10.57 9.01 18.04
C GLY A 10 10.11 9.79 16.82
N ALA A 11 11.05 10.02 15.91
CA ALA A 11 10.91 10.53 14.54
C ALA A 11 9.50 11.03 14.19
N SER A 12 9.32 12.36 14.14
CA SER A 12 8.18 13.07 13.54
C SER A 12 7.33 12.16 12.62
N GLU A 13 6.28 11.55 13.16
CA GLU A 13 5.28 10.88 12.34
C GLU A 13 4.72 11.97 11.42
N ARG A 14 4.97 11.83 10.11
CA ARG A 14 4.38 12.72 9.12
C ARG A 14 2.87 12.67 9.35
N PRO A 15 2.18 13.81 9.55
CA PRO A 15 0.73 13.80 9.69
C PRO A 15 0.11 13.12 8.48
N ILE A 16 -0.68 12.07 8.71
CA ILE A 16 -1.43 11.38 7.66
C ILE A 16 -2.91 11.76 7.73
N VAL A 17 -3.62 11.58 6.62
CA VAL A 17 -5.09 11.50 6.61
C VAL A 17 -5.45 10.01 6.54
N PRO A 18 -5.89 9.37 7.65
CA PRO A 18 -6.07 7.92 7.73
C PRO A 18 -6.88 7.31 6.59
N ASP A 19 -8.01 7.95 6.24
CA ASP A 19 -8.90 7.44 5.20
C ASP A 19 -8.26 7.51 3.80
N VAL A 20 -7.39 8.50 3.56
CA VAL A 20 -6.65 8.61 2.29
C VAL A 20 -5.58 7.54 2.19
N VAL A 21 -4.85 7.26 3.28
CA VAL A 21 -3.84 6.18 3.30
C VAL A 21 -4.51 4.82 3.15
N ARG A 22 -5.65 4.61 3.81
CA ARG A 22 -6.47 3.41 3.63
C ARG A 22 -6.89 3.25 2.16
N GLN A 23 -7.40 4.31 1.55
CA GLN A 23 -7.80 4.29 0.14
C GLN A 23 -6.63 3.94 -0.77
N HIS A 24 -5.43 4.47 -0.53
CA HIS A 24 -4.24 4.09 -1.30
C HIS A 24 -3.90 2.61 -1.14
N ALA A 25 -4.02 2.03 0.05
CA ALA A 25 -3.78 0.60 0.28
C ALA A 25 -4.80 -0.25 -0.50
N GLU A 26 -6.09 0.02 -0.33
CA GLU A 26 -7.17 -0.69 -1.01
C GLU A 26 -7.03 -0.58 -2.54
N GLN A 27 -6.75 0.61 -3.06
CA GLN A 27 -6.60 0.83 -4.50
C GLN A 27 -5.33 0.18 -5.08
N ALA A 28 -4.22 0.19 -4.35
CA ALA A 28 -3.00 -0.48 -4.79
C ALA A 28 -3.21 -1.99 -4.92
N ALA A 29 -3.82 -2.63 -3.91
CA ALA A 29 -4.16 -4.06 -3.95
C ALA A 29 -5.09 -4.37 -5.13
N PHE A 30 -6.15 -3.58 -5.31
CA PHE A 30 -7.09 -3.73 -6.42
C PHE A 30 -6.43 -3.60 -7.79
N PHE A 31 -5.66 -2.52 -8.03
CA PHE A 31 -5.06 -2.30 -9.35
C PHE A 31 -3.98 -3.34 -9.67
N TRP A 32 -3.26 -3.85 -8.67
CA TRP A 32 -2.35 -4.96 -8.91
C TRP A 32 -3.10 -6.23 -9.29
N ALA A 33 -4.19 -6.57 -8.58
CA ALA A 33 -5.00 -7.74 -8.91
C ALA A 33 -5.62 -7.64 -10.32
N GLN A 34 -6.06 -6.44 -10.71
CA GLN A 34 -6.56 -6.15 -12.06
C GLN A 34 -5.47 -6.28 -13.11
N ARG A 35 -4.26 -5.74 -12.84
CA ARG A 35 -3.10 -5.88 -13.73
C ARG A 35 -2.77 -7.35 -13.97
N ASP A 36 -2.71 -8.15 -12.90
CA ASP A 36 -2.44 -9.59 -12.97
C ASP A 36 -3.46 -10.29 -13.88
N THR A 37 -4.75 -9.98 -13.75
CA THR A 37 -5.79 -10.54 -14.63
C THR A 37 -5.64 -10.09 -16.09
N LEU A 38 -5.46 -8.79 -16.36
CA LEU A 38 -5.33 -8.27 -17.74
C LEU A 38 -4.11 -8.82 -18.47
N MET A 39 -3.04 -9.13 -17.74
CA MET A 39 -1.85 -9.75 -18.32
C MET A 39 -2.07 -11.19 -18.79
N THR A 40 -3.19 -11.83 -18.43
CA THR A 40 -3.55 -13.19 -18.88
C THR A 40 -4.37 -13.23 -20.16
N ASP A 41 -4.81 -12.08 -20.69
CA ASP A 41 -5.51 -12.01 -21.97
C ASP A 41 -4.60 -12.43 -23.14
N ASP A 42 -5.18 -12.92 -24.24
CA ASP A 42 -4.43 -13.37 -25.43
C ASP A 42 -4.94 -12.69 -26.72
N PRO A 43 -4.21 -11.70 -27.27
CA PRO A 43 -3.05 -11.02 -26.68
C PRO A 43 -3.47 -9.99 -25.61
N PRO A 44 -2.59 -9.66 -24.64
CA PRO A 44 -2.87 -8.57 -23.71
C PRO A 44 -2.98 -7.22 -24.42
N ASP A 45 -3.94 -6.39 -24.01
CA ASP A 45 -3.98 -4.98 -24.40
C ASP A 45 -3.02 -4.17 -23.53
N PHE A 46 -1.80 -3.98 -24.03
CA PHE A 46 -0.76 -3.24 -23.32
C PHE A 46 -1.10 -1.76 -23.07
N HIS A 47 -1.99 -1.14 -23.87
CA HIS A 47 -2.42 0.23 -23.60
C HIS A 47 -3.32 0.30 -22.37
N VAL A 48 -4.20 -0.69 -22.21
CA VAL A 48 -5.05 -0.83 -21.02
C VAL A 48 -4.20 -1.16 -19.79
N VAL A 49 -3.31 -2.14 -19.89
CA VAL A 49 -2.39 -2.51 -18.79
C VAL A 49 -1.56 -1.32 -18.34
N ALA A 50 -0.97 -0.56 -19.26
CA ALA A 50 -0.19 0.63 -18.92
C ALA A 50 -1.03 1.70 -18.17
N GLY A 51 -2.34 1.76 -18.44
CA GLY A 51 -3.26 2.62 -17.69
C GLY A 51 -3.48 2.15 -16.26
N VAL A 52 -3.52 0.84 -16.03
CA VAL A 52 -3.63 0.25 -14.69
C VAL A 52 -2.32 0.44 -13.92
N ASP A 53 -1.18 0.19 -14.55
CA ASP A 53 0.16 0.36 -13.96
C ASP A 53 0.36 1.79 -13.43
N ARG A 54 -0.04 2.81 -14.19
CA ARG A 54 0.06 4.22 -13.72
C ARG A 54 -0.77 4.49 -12.46
N ARG A 55 -1.93 3.86 -12.32
CA ARG A 55 -2.81 4.04 -11.15
C ARG A 55 -2.31 3.24 -9.96
N LEU A 56 -1.77 2.05 -10.21
CA LEU A 56 -1.07 1.26 -9.20
C LEU A 56 0.09 2.07 -8.61
N GLU A 57 0.99 2.58 -9.44
CA GLU A 57 2.16 3.35 -8.97
C GLU A 57 1.74 4.60 -8.19
N ALA A 58 0.73 5.34 -8.66
CA ALA A 58 0.25 6.53 -7.95
C ALA A 58 -0.26 6.23 -6.52
N ASN A 59 -0.83 5.04 -6.31
CA ASN A 59 -1.28 4.63 -4.98
C ASN A 59 -0.12 4.13 -4.11
N LEU A 60 0.81 3.37 -4.70
CA LEU A 60 2.04 2.96 -4.04
C LEU A 60 2.88 4.17 -3.58
N ASP A 61 2.96 5.22 -4.40
CA ASP A 61 3.59 6.49 -4.03
C ASP A 61 2.93 7.13 -2.80
N GLY A 62 1.60 7.07 -2.70
CA GLY A 62 0.86 7.54 -1.53
C GLY A 62 1.28 6.80 -0.25
N LEU A 63 1.47 5.49 -0.34
CA LEU A 63 1.92 4.65 0.78
C LEU A 63 3.38 4.90 1.14
N ARG A 64 4.26 5.04 0.15
CA ARG A 64 5.67 5.46 0.31
C ARG A 64 5.79 6.81 1.03
N ILE A 65 4.91 7.76 0.71
CA ILE A 65 4.85 9.07 1.39
C ILE A 65 4.36 8.94 2.83
N ALA A 66 3.38 8.07 3.10
CA ALA A 66 2.91 7.79 4.46
C ALA A 66 3.96 7.02 5.29
N GLY A 67 4.83 6.25 4.63
CA GLY A 67 5.94 5.54 5.25
C GLY A 67 5.45 4.55 6.32
N PRO A 68 6.12 4.46 7.49
CA PRO A 68 5.73 3.51 8.54
C PRO A 68 4.28 3.64 9.04
N ALA A 69 3.67 4.82 8.89
CA ALA A 69 2.28 5.04 9.28
C ALA A 69 1.26 4.33 8.36
N ALA A 70 1.69 3.81 7.21
CA ALA A 70 0.84 3.02 6.30
C ALA A 70 0.60 1.58 6.79
N TRP A 71 1.51 1.02 7.60
CA TRP A 71 1.49 -0.40 8.00
C TRP A 71 0.17 -0.87 8.62
N PRO A 72 -0.49 -0.14 9.54
CA PRO A 72 -1.76 -0.58 10.09
C PRO A 72 -2.85 -0.79 9.02
N PHE A 73 -2.84 0.02 7.96
CA PHE A 73 -3.82 -0.09 6.87
C PHE A 73 -3.50 -1.26 5.93
N VAL A 74 -2.22 -1.52 5.70
CA VAL A 74 -1.74 -2.65 4.86
C VAL A 74 -2.03 -3.98 5.55
N VAL A 75 -1.78 -4.07 6.86
CA VAL A 75 -2.11 -5.25 7.66
C VAL A 75 -3.61 -5.47 7.70
N ALA A 76 -4.39 -4.43 7.98
CA ALA A 76 -5.84 -4.52 8.01
C ALA A 76 -6.42 -4.97 6.66
N ALA A 77 -5.90 -4.45 5.53
CA ALA A 77 -6.35 -4.86 4.20
C ALA A 77 -6.18 -6.37 3.99
N TYR A 78 -5.01 -6.93 4.35
CA TYR A 78 -4.76 -8.38 4.22
C TYR A 78 -5.55 -9.23 5.21
N ASP A 79 -5.70 -8.77 6.46
CA ASP A 79 -6.50 -9.47 7.47
C ASP A 79 -7.99 -9.54 7.08
N ASP A 80 -8.53 -8.44 6.53
CA ASP A 80 -9.91 -8.37 6.06
C ASP A 80 -10.11 -9.15 4.75
N PHE A 81 -9.14 -9.09 3.82
CA PHE A 81 -9.19 -9.69 2.50
C PHE A 81 -7.84 -10.31 2.11
N PRO A 82 -7.57 -11.58 2.44
CA PRO A 82 -6.29 -12.23 2.17
C PRO A 82 -6.18 -12.71 0.71
N GLU A 83 -6.39 -11.82 -0.26
CA GLU A 83 -6.29 -12.11 -1.68
C GLU A 83 -4.92 -11.73 -2.27
N LYS A 84 -4.73 -12.01 -3.56
CA LYS A 84 -3.46 -11.82 -4.28
C LYS A 84 -3.00 -10.36 -4.28
N GLY A 85 -3.93 -9.40 -4.32
CA GLY A 85 -3.63 -7.97 -4.33
C GLY A 85 -3.08 -7.47 -3.00
N GLU A 86 -3.71 -7.91 -1.91
CA GLU A 86 -3.32 -7.55 -0.55
C GLU A 86 -2.02 -8.26 -0.17
N LEU A 87 -1.82 -9.52 -0.60
CA LEU A 87 -0.54 -10.20 -0.41
C LEU A 87 0.59 -9.49 -1.17
N PHE A 88 0.34 -9.05 -2.41
CA PHE A 88 1.29 -8.22 -3.15
C PHE A 88 1.61 -6.95 -2.38
N LEU A 89 0.60 -6.22 -1.91
CA LEU A 89 0.79 -4.97 -1.20
C LEU A 89 1.60 -5.17 0.10
N TYR A 90 1.29 -6.23 0.85
CA TYR A 90 2.00 -6.60 2.07
C TYR A 90 3.48 -6.88 1.78
N ALA A 91 3.76 -7.65 0.73
CA ALA A 91 5.13 -7.97 0.32
C ALA A 91 5.87 -6.73 -0.21
N TRP A 92 5.21 -5.88 -0.99
CA TRP A 92 5.77 -4.64 -1.52
C TRP A 92 6.17 -3.68 -0.39
N MET A 93 5.27 -3.45 0.58
CA MET A 93 5.54 -2.59 1.73
C MET A 93 6.68 -3.11 2.60
N ALA A 94 6.91 -4.42 2.64
CA ALA A 94 7.99 -5.02 3.43
C ALA A 94 9.39 -4.78 2.85
N ILE A 95 9.49 -4.45 1.56
CA ILE A 95 10.76 -4.25 0.85
C ILE A 95 10.99 -2.81 0.38
N GLU A 96 10.00 -1.94 0.58
CA GLU A 96 10.03 -0.50 0.29
C GLU A 96 10.84 0.28 1.34
#